data_AF-M7MRA5-F1
#
_entry.id   AF-M7MRA5-F1
#
_cell.length_a   1.000
_cell.length_b   1.000
_cell.length_c   1.000
_cell.angle_alpha   90.00
_cell.angle_beta   90.00
_cell.angle_gamma   90.00
#
_symmetry.space_group_name_H-M   'P 1'
#
loop_
_entity.id
_entity.type
_entity.pdbx_description
1 polymer ?
#
loop_
_entity_poly.entity_id
_entity_poly.type
_entity_poly.pdbx_seq_one_letter_code
_entity_poly.pdbx_strand_id
1 'polypeptide(L)' 'MNATDIPERPWLSPALDGTEFARWYWTKNELVAFARQQGIRTGGGKAELAGRLMAFLDGTPIPAPVVRKRAGKQLAPPLS' A
#
# COMPACT_ATOMS: atom_id res chain seq x y z
N MET A 1 -10.98 -16.92 31.43
CA MET A 1 -10.81 -15.64 30.72
C MET A 1 -9.43 -15.69 30.13
N ASN A 2 -9.30 -16.14 28.88
CA ASN A 2 -7.98 -16.51 28.33
C ASN A 2 -7.23 -15.25 27.85
N ALA A 3 -5.96 -15.23 28.22
CA ALA A 3 -5.01 -14.17 27.95
C ALA A 3 -4.95 -13.82 26.46
N THR A 4 -5.19 -12.53 26.19
CA THR A 4 -4.56 -11.73 25.13
C THR A 4 -4.28 -12.46 23.82
N ASP A 5 -5.27 -12.50 22.94
CA ASP A 5 -5.09 -12.65 21.49
C ASP A 5 -4.22 -11.48 21.02
N ILE A 6 -2.90 -11.65 21.07
CA ILE A 6 -1.99 -10.74 20.40
C ILE A 6 -2.19 -11.09 18.94
N PRO A 7 -2.81 -10.23 18.12
CA PRO A 7 -3.05 -10.59 16.74
C PRO A 7 -1.68 -10.88 16.13
N GLU A 8 -1.49 -12.11 15.66
CA GLU A 8 -0.26 -12.50 15.01
C GLU A 8 -0.25 -11.85 13.63
N ARG A 9 0.91 -11.27 13.26
CA ARG A 9 1.03 -10.62 11.96
C ARG A 9 0.89 -11.69 10.86
N PRO A 10 -0.11 -11.60 9.98
CA PRO A 10 -0.32 -12.59 8.94
C PRO A 10 0.80 -12.53 7.91
N TRP A 11 1.01 -13.61 7.18
CA TRP A 11 1.94 -13.61 6.05
C TRP A 11 1.36 -12.88 4.84
N LEU A 12 2.17 -12.03 4.21
CA LEU A 12 1.82 -11.33 2.99
C LEU A 12 1.75 -12.32 1.83
N SER A 13 0.55 -12.81 1.56
CA SER A 13 0.25 -13.84 0.57
C SER A 13 -0.91 -13.39 -0.31
N PRO A 14 -1.07 -13.93 -1.53
CA PRO A 14 -2.21 -13.60 -2.40
C PRO A 14 -3.56 -14.08 -1.84
N ALA A 15 -3.55 -14.90 -0.79
CA ALA A 15 -4.73 -15.31 -0.05
C ALA A 15 -5.14 -14.31 1.05
N LEU A 16 -4.36 -13.25 1.28
CA LEU A 16 -4.66 -12.21 2.26
C LEU A 16 -5.70 -11.24 1.73
N ASP A 17 -6.70 -10.89 2.54
CA ASP A 17 -7.68 -9.88 2.15
C ASP A 17 -7.07 -8.46 2.12
N GLY A 18 -7.58 -7.60 1.24
CA GLY A 18 -7.18 -6.18 1.18
C GLY A 18 -7.45 -5.43 2.49
N THR A 19 -8.49 -5.83 3.23
CA THR A 19 -8.88 -5.29 4.54
C THR A 19 -7.87 -5.68 5.61
N GLU A 20 -7.49 -6.96 5.65
CA GLU A 20 -6.42 -7.43 6.54
C GLU A 20 -5.10 -6.75 6.18
N PHE A 21 -4.77 -6.65 4.90
CA PHE A 21 -3.59 -5.93 4.44
C PHE A 21 -3.55 -4.48 4.95
N ALA A 22 -4.67 -3.76 4.93
CA ALA A 22 -4.73 -2.38 5.44
C ALA A 22 -4.63 -2.27 6.96
N ARG A 23 -5.02 -3.33 7.70
CA ARG A 23 -4.93 -3.39 9.18
C ARG A 23 -3.49 -3.51 9.67
N TRP A 24 -2.59 -4.08 8.86
CA TRP A 24 -1.19 -4.31 9.23
C TRP A 24 -0.24 -3.27 8.64
N TYR A 25 0.77 -2.87 9.41
CA TYR A 25 1.81 -1.99 8.90
C TYR A 25 2.84 -2.79 8.09
N TRP A 26 2.84 -2.60 6.77
CA TRP A 26 3.82 -3.22 5.88
C TRP A 26 5.01 -2.30 5.57
N THR A 27 6.21 -2.88 5.56
CA THR A 27 7.40 -2.19 5.11
C THR A 27 7.42 -2.11 3.58
N LYS A 28 8.07 -1.08 3.03
CA LYS A 28 8.20 -0.94 1.56
C LYS A 28 8.89 -2.16 0.94
N ASN A 29 9.85 -2.75 1.62
CA ASN A 29 10.59 -3.89 1.10
C ASN A 29 9.70 -5.13 0.94
N GLU A 30 8.81 -5.39 1.90
CA GLU A 30 7.82 -6.48 1.81
C GLU A 30 6.85 -6.25 0.65
N LEU A 31 6.33 -5.03 0.51
CA LEU A 31 5.46 -4.68 -0.61
C LEU A 31 6.16 -4.89 -1.96
N VAL A 32 7.45 -4.51 -2.07
CA VAL A 32 8.25 -4.68 -3.29
C VAL A 32 8.52 -6.16 -3.56
N ALA A 33 8.88 -6.94 -2.54
CA ALA A 33 9.13 -8.37 -2.67
C ALA A 33 7.88 -9.11 -3.15
N PHE A 34 6.74 -8.84 -2.51
CA PHE A 34 5.46 -9.45 -2.87
C PHE A 34 5.02 -9.03 -4.27
N ALA A 35 5.10 -7.74 -4.60
CA ALA A 35 4.78 -7.27 -5.94
C ALA A 35 5.67 -7.92 -7.02
N ARG A 36 6.97 -8.11 -6.76
CA ARG A 36 7.87 -8.83 -7.69
C ARG A 36 7.47 -10.29 -7.87
N GLN A 37 7.09 -10.98 -6.79
CA GLN A 37 6.63 -12.37 -6.87
C GLN A 37 5.36 -12.52 -7.72
N GLN A 38 4.47 -11.53 -7.68
CA GLN A 38 3.23 -11.50 -8.46
C GLN A 38 3.39 -10.85 -9.85
N GLY A 39 4.59 -10.40 -10.23
CA GLY A 39 4.83 -9.71 -11.51
C GLY A 39 4.26 -8.28 -11.59
N ILE A 40 3.90 -7.69 -10.45
CA ILE A 40 3.33 -6.34 -10.34
C ILE A 40 4.45 -5.29 -10.40
N ARG A 41 4.19 -4.18 -11.10
CA ARG A 41 5.13 -3.06 -11.21
C ARG A 41 5.38 -2.41 -9.84
N THR A 42 6.64 -2.43 -9.41
CA THR A 42 7.11 -1.83 -8.14
C THR A 42 7.52 -0.36 -8.22
N GLY A 43 7.40 0.26 -9.40
CA GLY A 43 7.74 1.67 -9.63
C GLY A 43 6.67 2.63 -9.11
N GLY A 44 7.08 3.79 -8.61
CA GLY A 44 6.19 4.81 -8.01
C GLY A 44 6.36 4.96 -6.50
N GLY A 45 5.45 5.71 -5.88
CA GLY A 45 5.43 5.92 -4.43
C GLY A 45 4.95 4.70 -3.63
N LYS A 46 5.23 4.66 -2.32
CA LYS A 46 4.73 3.58 -1.41
C LYS A 46 3.21 3.42 -1.50
N ALA A 47 2.48 4.54 -1.58
CA ALA A 47 1.02 4.54 -1.68
C ALA A 47 0.51 3.95 -3.00
N GLU A 48 1.19 4.20 -4.12
CA GLU A 48 0.83 3.58 -5.40
C GLU A 48 1.06 2.06 -5.34
N LEU A 49 2.21 1.64 -4.80
CA LEU A 49 2.52 0.22 -4.63
C LEU A 49 1.46 -0.47 -3.74
N ALA A 50 1.09 0.13 -2.62
CA ALA A 50 0.05 -0.38 -1.74
C ALA A 50 -1.31 -0.47 -2.46
N GLY A 51 -1.71 0.56 -3.21
CA GLY A 51 -2.96 0.54 -3.97
C GLY A 51 -3.01 -0.54 -5.05
N ARG A 52 -1.89 -0.79 -5.74
CA ARG A 52 -1.80 -1.90 -6.72
C ARG A 52 -1.91 -3.26 -6.06
N LEU A 53 -1.27 -3.43 -4.90
CA LEU A 53 -1.36 -4.67 -4.13
C LEU A 53 -2.77 -4.89 -3.59
N MET A 54 -3.43 -3.85 -3.06
CA MET A 54 -4.83 -3.96 -2.62
C MET A 54 -5.75 -4.39 -3.75
N ALA A 55 -5.65 -3.76 -4.93
CA ALA A 55 -6.44 -4.16 -6.09
C ALA A 55 -6.17 -5.61 -6.52
N PHE A 56 -4.90 -6.03 -6.49
CA PHE A 56 -4.52 -7.41 -6.78
C PHE A 56 -5.11 -8.42 -5.77
N LEU A 57 -5.10 -8.09 -4.46
CA LEU A 57 -5.68 -8.93 -3.41
C LEU A 57 -7.22 -8.99 -3.51
N ASP A 58 -7.85 -7.87 -3.88
CA ASP A 58 -9.30 -7.75 -4.11
C ASP A 58 -9.74 -8.41 -5.44
N GLY A 59 -8.80 -8.87 -6.27
CA GLY A 59 -9.07 -9.43 -7.60
C GLY A 59 -9.57 -8.39 -8.61
N THR A 60 -9.45 -7.09 -8.29
CA THR A 60 -9.84 -5.99 -9.16
C THR A 60 -8.67 -5.56 -10.07
N PRO A 61 -8.98 -4.93 -11.22
CA PRO A 61 -7.95 -4.47 -12.13
C PRO A 61 -7.03 -3.45 -11.44
N ILE A 62 -5.72 -3.71 -11.51
CA ILE A 62 -4.69 -2.87 -10.91
C ILE A 62 -4.82 -1.44 -11.46
N PRO A 63 -5.01 -0.42 -10.59
CA PRO A 63 -5.21 0.94 -11.06
C PRO A 63 -3.96 1.46 -11.77
N ALA A 64 -4.20 2.19 -12.87
CA ALA A 64 -3.15 2.89 -13.60
C ALA A 64 -2.39 3.85 -12.66
N PRO A 65 -1.08 4.06 -12.88
CA PRO A 65 -0.28 4.99 -12.07
C PRO A 65 -0.93 6.37 -12.05
N VAL A 66 -1.42 6.78 -10.88
CA VAL A 66 -1.93 8.14 -10.68
C VAL A 66 -0.73 9.06 -10.58
N VAL A 67 -0.45 9.81 -11.66
CA VAL A 67 0.55 10.86 -11.64
C VAL A 67 0.09 11.94 -10.67
N ARG A 68 0.56 11.88 -9.41
CA ARG A 68 0.31 12.95 -8.45
C ARG A 68 1.04 14.19 -8.95
N LYS A 69 0.29 15.17 -9.48
CA LYS A 69 0.81 16.51 -9.71
C LYS A 69 1.33 17.03 -8.37
N ARG A 70 2.62 17.35 -8.31
CA ARG A 70 3.20 18.00 -7.12
C ARG A 70 2.41 19.29 -6.92
N ALA A 71 1.63 19.37 -5.85
CA ALA A 71 1.09 20.64 -5.39
C ALA A 71 2.29 21.48 -4.96
N GLY A 72 2.71 22.39 -5.85
CA GLY A 72 3.70 23.39 -5.52
C GLY A 72 3.22 24.13 -4.29
N LYS A 73 4.03 24.15 -3.24
CA LYS A 73 3.77 24.92 -2.04
C LYS A 73 3.89 26.40 -2.43
N GLN A 74 2.78 27.00 -2.85
CA GLN A 74 2.68 28.44 -2.98
C GLN A 74 2.77 28.99 -1.55
N LEU A 75 3.97 29.44 -1.17
CA LEU A 75 4.20 30.19 0.06
C LEU A 75 3.38 31.48 -0.05
N ALA A 76 2.68 31.81 1.03
CA ALA A 76 1.70 32.89 1.11
C ALA A 76 2.22 34.25 0.58
N PRO A 77 1.34 35.12 0.04
CA PRO A 77 1.73 36.49 -0.32
C PRO A 77 2.20 37.27 0.93
N PRO A 78 3.10 38.26 0.78
CA PRO A 78 3.57 39.04 1.91
C PRO A 78 2.42 39.84 2.52
N LEU A 79 2.27 39.73 3.85
CA LEU A 79 1.41 40.61 4.63
C LEU A 79 1.89 42.06 4.43
N SER A 80 0.98 42.93 4.01
CA SER A 80 1.19 44.38 3.88
C SER A 80 1.27 45.06 5.23
#